data_AF-A0A450W7K3-F1
#
_entry.id   AF-A0A450W7K3-F1
#
_cell.length_a   1.000
_cell.length_b   1.000
_cell.length_c   1.000
_cell.angle_alpha   90.00
_cell.angle_beta   90.00
_cell.angle_gamma   90.00
#
_symmetry.space_group_name_H-M   'P 1'
#
loop_
_entity.id
_entity.type
_entity.pdbx_description
1 polymer ?
#
loop_
_entity_poly.entity_id
_entity_poly.type
_entity_poly.pdbx_seq_one_letter_code
_entity_poly.pdbx_strand_id
1 'polypeptide(L)' 'YVGTLKGVRRIYQQTLVDTYSKVAFAKLYTTKTPITAADLLNDQVLPFFRGHELPMLRILTDRGTEYCGKAEQH' A
#
# COMPACT_ATOMS: atom_id res chain seq x y z
N TYR A 1 8.06 8.71 1.99
CA TYR A 1 9.23 8.78 2.90
C TYR A 1 8.78 9.51 4.14
N VAL A 2 9.02 8.95 5.33
CA VAL A 2 8.54 9.54 6.59
C VAL A 2 9.67 9.83 7.58
N GLY A 3 10.88 9.35 7.34
CA GLY A 3 12.04 9.69 8.18
C GLY A 3 13.13 8.63 8.14
N THR A 4 14.02 8.70 9.13
CA THR A 4 15.10 7.74 9.35
C THR A 4 15.15 7.31 10.81
N LEU A 5 15.45 6.04 11.06
CA LEU A 5 15.66 5.51 12.39
C LEU A 5 17.07 4.94 12.51
N LYS A 6 17.79 5.28 13.60
CA LYS A 6 19.15 4.79 13.85
C LYS A 6 19.14 3.26 13.87
N GLY A 7 20.01 2.64 13.08
CA GLY A 7 20.08 1.17 12.92
C GLY A 7 19.17 0.58 11.85
N VAL A 8 18.07 1.24 11.46
CA VAL A 8 17.14 0.74 10.42
C VAL A 8 17.27 1.49 9.09
N ARG A 9 17.71 2.76 9.13
CA ARG A 9 17.82 3.69 7.99
C ARG A 9 16.47 4.30 7.60
N ARG A 10 16.24 4.53 6.30
CA ARG A 10 15.08 5.25 5.76
C ARG A 10 13.82 4.44 5.97
N ILE A 11 12.76 5.12 6.38
CA ILE A 11 11.42 4.57 6.53
C ILE A 11 10.50 5.24 5.52
N TYR A 12 9.71 4.41 4.85
CA TYR A 12 8.69 4.78 3.90
C TYR A 12 7.34 4.32 4.44
N GLN A 13 6.31 5.13 4.25
CA GLN A 13 4.94 4.76 4.60
C GLN A 13 4.16 4.58 3.32
N GLN A 14 3.49 3.44 3.20
CA GLN A 14 2.43 3.24 2.22
C GLN A 14 1.11 3.56 2.91
N THR A 15 0.32 4.44 2.31
CA THR A 15 -1.00 4.82 2.84
C THR A 15 -2.06 4.50 1.80
N LEU A 16 -3.18 3.93 2.23
CA LEU A 16 -4.40 3.82 1.45
C LEU A 16 -5.52 4.57 2.17
N VAL A 17 -6.28 5.36 1.44
CA VAL A 17 -7.44 6.10 1.96
C VAL A 17 -8.63 5.74 1.10
N ASP A 18 -9.69 5.23 1.74
CA ASP A 18 -10.97 5.00 1.08
C ASP A 18 -11.87 6.24 1.23
N THR A 19 -12.36 6.73 0.10
CA THR A 19 -13.20 7.92 0.04
C THR A 19 -14.65 7.65 0.43
N TYR A 20 -15.10 6.39 0.38
CA TYR A 20 -16.48 6.04 0.69
C TYR A 20 -16.70 5.91 2.21
N SER A 21 -15.92 5.04 2.86
CA SER A 21 -16.05 4.69 4.28
C SER A 21 -15.25 5.59 5.23
N LYS A 22 -14.39 6.47 4.71
CA LYS A 22 -13.44 7.28 5.50
C LYS A 22 -12.45 6.44 6.32
N VAL A 23 -12.20 5.21 5.89
CA VAL A 23 -11.18 4.31 6.48
C VAL A 23 -9.84 4.55 5.79
N ALA A 24 -8.75 4.48 6.56
CA ALA A 24 -7.40 4.56 6.04
C ALA A 24 -6.50 3.48 6.64
N PHE A 25 -5.55 3.00 5.85
CA PHE A 25 -4.52 2.06 6.23
C PHE A 25 -3.16 2.70 6.06
N ALA A 26 -2.22 2.39 6.97
CA ALA A 26 -0.84 2.81 6.86
C ALA A 26 0.09 1.67 7.29
N LYS A 27 1.09 1.35 6.47
CA LYS A 27 2.13 0.37 6.78
C LYS A 27 3.50 0.95 6.47
N LEU A 28 4.46 0.68 7.37
CA LEU A 28 5.82 1.19 7.27
C LEU A 28 6.75 0.13 6.64
N TYR A 29 7.62 0.59 5.76
CA TYR A 29 8.59 -0.22 5.03
C TYR A 29 9.96 0.45 5.07
N THR A 30 11.02 -0.36 4.93
CA THR A 30 12.40 0.11 4.82
C THR A 30 12.81 0.41 3.38
N THR A 31 12.00 -0.02 2.40
CA THR A 31 12.22 0.18 0.96
C THR A 31 10.98 0.81 0.30
N LYS A 32 11.18 1.42 -0.87
CA LYS A 32 10.13 2.01 -1.72
C LYS A 32 10.11 1.28 -3.05
N THR A 33 9.49 0.10 -3.09
CA THR A 33 9.51 -0.82 -4.24
C THR A 33 8.11 -1.30 -4.56
N PRO A 34 7.77 -1.68 -5.81
CA PRO A 34 6.40 -2.07 -6.15
C PRO A 34 5.77 -3.17 -5.28
N ILE A 35 6.58 -4.12 -4.82
CA ILE A 35 6.13 -5.19 -3.94
C ILE A 35 5.52 -4.67 -2.63
N THR A 36 5.97 -3.53 -2.09
CA THR A 36 5.42 -2.97 -0.83
C THR A 36 4.02 -2.40 -1.02
N ALA A 37 3.70 -1.88 -2.22
CA ALA A 37 2.35 -1.43 -2.54
C ALA A 37 1.38 -2.62 -2.68
N ALA A 38 1.82 -3.69 -3.36
CA ALA A 38 1.04 -4.93 -3.48
C ALA A 38 0.84 -5.63 -2.12
N ASP A 39 1.88 -5.63 -1.27
CA ASP A 39 1.83 -6.19 0.08
C ASP A 39 0.73 -5.55 0.93
N LEU A 40 0.69 -4.20 1.06
CA LEU A 40 -0.38 -3.52 1.82
C LEU A 40 -1.77 -3.91 1.31
N LEU A 41 -1.94 -3.98 -0.01
CA LEU A 41 -3.22 -4.29 -0.63
C LEU A 41 -3.68 -5.72 -0.30
N ASN A 42 -2.80 -6.70 -0.47
CA ASN A 42 -3.12 -8.11 -0.29
C ASN A 42 -3.24 -8.50 1.20
N ASP A 43 -2.40 -7.94 2.06
CA ASP A 43 -2.32 -8.26 3.49
C ASP A 43 -3.49 -7.69 4.28
N GLN A 44 -3.90 -6.44 4.01
CA GLN A 44 -4.84 -5.71 4.89
C GLN A 44 -6.05 -5.17 4.16
N VAL A 45 -5.84 -4.46 3.05
CA VAL A 45 -6.91 -3.69 2.40
C VAL A 45 -7.96 -4.59 1.77
N LEU A 46 -7.54 -5.51 0.88
CA LEU A 46 -8.47 -6.39 0.17
C LEU A 46 -9.22 -7.32 1.12
N PRO A 47 -8.57 -7.99 2.11
CA PRO A 47 -9.30 -8.78 3.10
C PRO A 47 -10.31 -7.96 3.90
N PHE A 48 -9.95 -6.75 4.34
CA PHE A 48 -10.85 -5.89 5.11
C PHE A 48 -12.13 -5.55 4.34
N PHE A 49 -12.01 -5.06 3.10
CA PHE A 49 -13.18 -4.68 2.31
C PHE A 49 -14.00 -5.89 1.84
N ARG A 50 -13.36 -7.01 1.50
CA ARG A 50 -14.08 -8.26 1.19
C ARG A 50 -14.92 -8.75 2.38
N GLY A 51 -14.41 -8.63 3.61
CA GLY A 51 -15.16 -8.99 4.82
C GLY A 51 -16.41 -8.14 5.06
N HIS A 52 -16.50 -6.97 4.44
CA HIS A 52 -17.65 -6.08 4.49
C HIS A 52 -18.50 -6.15 3.20
N GLU A 53 -18.22 -7.10 2.31
CA GLU A 53 -18.88 -7.24 1.01
C GLU A 53 -18.77 -5.97 0.14
N LEU A 54 -17.71 -5.19 0.33
CA LEU A 54 -17.43 -3.96 -0.41
C LEU A 54 -16.42 -4.24 -1.54
N PRO A 55 -16.84 -4.26 -2.82
CA PRO A 55 -15.92 -4.51 -3.92
C PRO A 55 -15.01 -3.30 -4.17
N MET A 56 -13.70 -3.56 -4.29
CA MET A 56 -12.72 -2.55 -4.72
C MET A 56 -12.87 -2.29 -6.22
N LEU A 57 -13.38 -1.11 -6.59
CA LEU A 57 -13.65 -0.74 -7.98
C LEU A 57 -12.42 -0.19 -8.71
N ARG A 58 -11.72 0.74 -8.05
CA ARG A 58 -10.57 1.45 -8.62
C ARG A 58 -9.66 1.92 -7.52
N ILE A 59 -8.36 1.87 -7.79
CA ILE A 59 -7.32 2.44 -6.93
C ILE A 59 -6.67 3.55 -7.73
N LEU A 60 -6.66 4.76 -7.16
CA LEU A 60 -5.94 5.88 -7.73
C LEU A 60 -4.56 5.95 -7.08
N THR A 61 -3.51 5.79 -7.87
CA THR A 61 -2.13 6.00 -7.45
C THR A 61 -1.57 7.28 -8.08
N ASP A 62 -0.45 7.77 -7.54
CA ASP A 62 0.33 8.76 -8.26
C ASP A 62 1.15 8.10 -9.40
N ARG A 63 2.01 8.89 -10.05
CA ARG A 63 2.92 8.40 -11.12
C ARG A 63 4.24 7.82 -10.56
N GLY A 64 4.27 7.43 -9.29
CA GLY A 64 5.42 6.85 -8.63
C GLY A 64 5.80 5.50 -9.23
N THR A 65 7.09 5.24 -9.35
CA THR A 65 7.60 3.99 -9.93
C THR A 65 7.26 2.77 -9.08
N GLU A 66 6.99 2.97 -7.79
CA GLU A 66 6.44 1.95 -6.89
C GLU A 66 5.02 1.49 -7.25
N TYR A 67 4.31 2.18 -8.14
CA TYR A 67 2.99 1.76 -8.62
C TYR A 67 3.03 1.23 -10.05
N CYS A 68 4.21 1.26 -10.69
CA CYS A 68 4.43 0.81 -12.06
C CYS A 68 5.01 -0.62 -12.11
N GLY A 69 4.62 -1.49 -11.18
CA GLY A 69 5.05 -2.89 -11.16
C GLY A 69 4.49 -3.68 -12.35
N LYS A 70 5.28 -4.60 -12.89
CA LYS A 70 4.76 -5.64 -13.80
C LYS A 70 4.27 -6.82 -12.96
N ALA A 71 3.25 -7.53 -13.44
CA ALA A 71 2.88 -8.81 -12.84
C ALA A 71 4.09 -9.75 -12.94
N GLU A 72 4.61 -10.19 -11.80
CA GLU A 72 5.62 -11.23 -11.81
C GLU A 72 4.96 -12.56 -12.20
N GLN A 73 5.55 -13.25 -13.17
CA GLN A 73 5.21 -14.63 -13.46
C GLN A 73 6.04 -15.48 -12.50
N HIS A 74 5.38 -16.15 -11.56
CA HIS A 74 6.01 -17.12 -10.67
C HIS A 74 5.51 -18.52 -11.04
#